data_AF-A0A662Z5E3-F1
#
_entry.id   AF-A0A662Z5E3-F1
#
_cell.length_a   1.000
_cell.length_b   1.000
_cell.length_c   1.000
_cell.angle_alpha   90.00
_cell.angle_beta   90.00
_cell.angle_gamma   90.00
#
_symmetry.space_group_name_H-M   'P 1'
#
loop_
_entity.id
_entity.type
_entity.pdbx_description
1 polymer ?
#
loop_
_entity_poly.entity_id
_entity_poly.type
_entity_poly.pdbx_seq_one_letter_code
_entity_poly.pdbx_strand_id
1 'polypeptide(L)'
;MLFANGDCYITYSTDTKIEETTQERIKQHFESYKSDFLTEINMTNNDVTFTYLPIEVMVSHGTIEPSIIVMEEVQQFLEEVGVSI
;
A
#
# COMPACT_ATOMS: atom_id res chain seq x y z
N MET A 1 1.57 -10.82 -4.55
CA MET A 1 1.94 -11.07 -3.14
C MET A 1 2.12 -9.75 -2.43
N LEU A 2 1.43 -9.58 -1.30
CA LEU A 2 1.53 -8.40 -0.44
C LEU A 2 2.36 -8.73 0.80
N PHE A 3 3.30 -7.86 1.18
CA PHE A 3 4.17 -8.07 2.34
C PHE A 3 4.74 -6.76 2.90
N ALA A 4 5.14 -6.80 4.17
CA ALA A 4 5.91 -5.72 4.80
C ALA A 4 7.36 -5.75 4.31
N ASN A 5 7.85 -4.62 3.82
CA ASN A 5 9.18 -4.47 3.26
C ASN A 5 10.02 -3.52 4.13
N GLY A 6 10.46 -4.02 5.29
CA GLY A 6 11.08 -3.19 6.32
C GLY A 6 10.05 -2.47 7.19
N ASP A 7 10.49 -1.42 7.88
CA ASP A 7 9.72 -0.83 8.98
C ASP A 7 8.63 0.15 8.54
N CYS A 8 8.76 0.73 7.34
CA CYS A 8 7.91 1.83 6.88
C CYS A 8 7.24 1.58 5.53
N TYR A 9 7.35 0.35 4.99
CA TYR A 9 6.87 0.06 3.64
C TYR A 9 6.03 -1.20 3.58
N ILE A 10 4.96 -1.15 2.79
CA ILE A 10 4.18 -2.32 2.36
C ILE A 10 4.30 -2.42 0.85
N THR A 11 4.67 -3.59 0.35
CA THR A 11 4.86 -3.83 -1.09
C THR A 11 3.91 -4.91 -1.59
N TYR A 12 3.18 -4.60 -2.65
CA TYR A 12 2.54 -5.59 -3.52
C TYR A 12 3.46 -5.87 -4.71
N SER A 13 3.82 -7.14 -4.92
CA SER A 13 4.66 -7.60 -6.02
C SER A 13 3.95 -8.70 -6.83
N THR A 14 4.11 -8.68 -8.15
CA THR A 14 3.51 -9.67 -9.07
C THR A 14 4.45 -10.05 -10.20
N ASP A 15 4.40 -11.32 -10.62
CA ASP A 15 5.20 -11.83 -11.74
C ASP A 15 4.75 -11.28 -13.10
N THR A 16 3.52 -10.75 -13.16
CA THR A 16 2.97 -10.15 -14.38
C THR A 16 3.21 -8.64 -14.37
N LYS A 17 3.56 -8.06 -15.52
CA LYS A 17 3.67 -6.61 -15.65
C LYS A 17 2.33 -5.96 -15.26
N ILE A 18 2.39 -4.97 -14.38
CA ILE A 18 1.27 -4.09 -14.06
C ILE A 18 1.08 -3.16 -15.26
N GLU A 19 -0.05 -3.34 -15.95
CA GLU A 19 -0.44 -2.51 -17.10
C GLU A 19 -0.42 -1.02 -16.74
N GLU A 20 0.02 -0.18 -17.67
CA GLU A 20 0.14 1.28 -17.45
C GLU A 20 -1.20 1.90 -17.03
N THR A 21 -2.31 1.43 -17.61
CA THR A 21 -3.67 1.83 -17.23
C THR A 21 -4.04 1.45 -15.79
N THR A 22 -3.44 0.39 -15.24
CA THR A 22 -3.62 0.00 -13.83
C THR A 22 -2.76 0.88 -12.93
N GLN A 23 -1.52 1.18 -13.33
CA GLN A 23 -0.65 2.11 -12.60
C GLN A 23 -1.28 3.51 -12.51
N GLU A 24 -1.89 4.01 -13.60
CA GLU A 24 -2.61 5.28 -13.60
C GLU A 24 -3.81 5.27 -12.65
N ARG A 25 -4.62 4.19 -12.65
CA ARG A 25 -5.75 4.04 -11.72
C ARG A 25 -5.30 4.02 -10.26
N ILE A 26 -4.24 3.27 -9.95
CA ILE A 26 -3.64 3.23 -8.62
C ILE A 26 -3.23 4.64 -8.18
N LYS A 27 -2.50 5.37 -9.04
CA LYS A 27 -2.03 6.72 -8.72
C LYS A 27 -3.18 7.71 -8.49
N GLN A 28 -4.17 7.72 -9.38
CA GLN A 28 -5.34 8.60 -9.26
C GLN A 28 -6.17 8.29 -8.01
N HIS A 29 -6.35 7.00 -7.69
CA HIS A 29 -7.04 6.61 -6.46
C HIS A 29 -6.27 7.11 -5.24
N PHE A 30 -4.94 6.89 -5.19
CA PHE A 30 -4.08 7.34 -4.09
C PHE A 30 -4.14 8.85 -3.84
N GLU A 31 -4.16 9.68 -4.89
CA GLU A 31 -4.28 11.14 -4.76
C GLU A 31 -5.56 11.61 -4.07
N SER A 32 -6.63 10.80 -4.11
CA SER A 32 -7.92 11.09 -3.47
C SER A 32 -8.23 10.20 -2.26
N TYR A 33 -7.38 9.21 -2.00
CA TYR A 33 -7.56 8.23 -0.95
C TYR A 33 -7.30 8.89 0.40
N LYS A 34 -8.25 8.73 1.32
CA LYS A 34 -8.12 9.26 2.67
C LYS A 34 -7.47 8.22 3.56
N SER A 35 -6.16 8.33 3.69
CA SER A 35 -5.39 7.59 4.69
C SER A 35 -4.83 8.54 5.73
N ASP A 36 -4.89 8.12 6.99
CA ASP A 36 -4.19 8.80 8.08
C ASP A 36 -2.71 8.36 8.18
N PHE A 37 -2.32 7.29 7.47
CA PHE A 37 -1.03 6.62 7.67
C PHE A 37 -0.18 6.48 6.41
N LEU A 38 -0.78 6.29 5.24
CA LEU A 38 -0.10 6.18 3.96
C LEU A 38 0.31 7.57 3.45
N THR A 39 1.59 7.74 3.13
CA THR A 39 2.15 9.05 2.76
C THR A 39 2.60 9.14 1.32
N GLU A 40 3.10 8.03 0.77
CA GLU A 40 3.67 8.00 -0.58
C GLU A 40 3.41 6.65 -1.24
N ILE A 41 3.45 6.67 -2.58
CA ILE A 41 3.38 5.47 -3.40
C ILE A 41 4.47 5.52 -4.48
N ASN A 42 5.15 4.40 -4.67
CA ASN A 42 6.13 4.19 -5.73
C ASN A 42 5.78 2.92 -6.50
N MET A 43 5.90 2.97 -7.83
CA MET A 43 5.55 1.86 -8.71
C MET A 43 6.67 1.53 -9.67
N THR A 44 6.88 0.24 -9.88
CA THR A 44 7.67 -0.31 -10.98
C THR A 44 6.75 -1.06 -11.94
N ASN A 45 7.33 -1.77 -12.91
CA ASN A 45 6.55 -2.64 -13.79
C ASN A 45 5.88 -3.81 -13.05
N ASN A 46 6.34 -4.18 -11.85
CA ASN A 46 5.91 -5.39 -11.16
C ASN A 46 5.54 -5.15 -9.69
N ASP A 47 5.88 -3.99 -9.16
CA ASP A 47 5.73 -3.68 -7.75
C ASP A 47 4.97 -2.38 -7.53
N VAL A 48 4.17 -2.35 -6.47
CA VAL A 48 3.55 -1.15 -5.89
C VAL A 48 3.98 -1.10 -4.43
N THR A 49 4.71 -0.06 -4.05
CA THR A 49 5.21 0.13 -2.69
C THR A 49 4.59 1.36 -2.07
N PHE A 50 3.98 1.18 -0.91
CA PHE A 50 3.36 2.22 -0.10
C PHE A 50 4.29 2.56 1.07
N THR A 51 4.56 3.83 1.27
CA THR A 51 5.22 4.34 2.48
C THR A 51 4.15 4.67 3.52
N TYR A 52 4.39 4.33 4.78
CA TYR A 52 3.47 4.65 5.87
C TYR A 52 4.20 5.19 7.11
N LEU A 53 3.44 5.75 8.05
CA LEU A 53 3.93 6.29 9.32
C LEU A 53 3.77 5.26 10.46
N PRO A 54 4.75 4.37 10.71
CA PRO A 54 4.61 3.30 11.69
C PRO A 54 4.36 3.81 13.11
N ILE A 55 5.01 4.90 13.52
CA ILE A 55 4.83 5.46 14.87
C ILE A 55 3.39 5.95 15.07
N GLU A 56 2.80 6.62 14.08
CA GLU A 56 1.42 7.10 14.16
C GLU A 56 0.43 5.94 14.25
N VAL A 57 0.66 4.86 13.50
CA VAL A 57 -0.15 3.63 13.58
C VAL A 57 -0.03 3.00 14.97
N MET A 58 1.19 2.86 15.48
CA MET A 58 1.46 2.27 16.81
C MET A 58 0.78 3.07 17.92
N VAL A 59 0.85 4.39 17.88
CA VAL A 59 0.22 5.27 18.87
C VAL A 59 -1.31 5.23 18.75
N SER A 60 -1.85 5.30 17.53
CA SER A 60 -3.29 5.32 17.29
C SER A 60 -3.98 3.99 17.66
N HIS A 61 -3.33 2.86 17.37
CA HIS A 61 -3.91 1.53 17.56
C HIS A 61 -3.36 0.75 18.77
N GLY A 62 -2.38 1.31 19.49
CA GLY A 62 -1.76 0.64 20.64
C GLY A 62 -1.05 -0.67 20.26
N THR A 63 -0.43 -0.73 19.08
CA THR A 63 0.24 -1.93 18.56
C THR A 63 1.76 -1.79 18.55
N ILE A 64 2.46 -2.93 18.60
CA ILE A 64 3.90 -3.02 18.31
C ILE A 64 4.20 -3.53 16.89
N GLU A 65 3.17 -3.98 16.17
CA GLU A 65 3.24 -4.52 14.81
C GLU A 65 2.33 -3.67 13.90
N PRO A 66 2.75 -2.44 13.53
CA PRO A 66 1.91 -1.54 12.73
C PRO A 66 1.69 -2.05 11.31
N SER A 67 2.61 -2.87 10.79
CA SER A 67 2.54 -3.41 9.44
C SER A 67 1.32 -4.29 9.20
N ILE A 68 0.80 -5.01 10.20
CA ILE A 68 -0.41 -5.83 10.06
C ILE A 68 -1.62 -4.96 9.72
N ILE A 69 -1.77 -3.85 10.45
CA ILE A 69 -2.89 -2.92 10.26
C ILE A 69 -2.80 -2.24 8.90
N VAL A 70 -1.61 -1.74 8.54
CA VAL A 70 -1.42 -1.05 7.25
C VAL A 70 -1.53 -2.02 6.07
N MET A 71 -1.15 -3.29 6.25
CA MET A 71 -1.32 -4.29 5.21
C MET A 71 -2.79 -4.57 4.89
N GLU A 72 -3.69 -4.55 5.89
CA GLU A 72 -5.14 -4.63 5.67
C GLU A 72 -5.65 -3.41 4.88
N GLU A 73 -5.20 -2.20 5.22
CA GLU A 73 -5.54 -0.96 4.50
C GLU A 73 -5.05 -1.00 3.04
N VAL A 74 -3.80 -1.41 2.82
CA VAL A 74 -3.23 -1.53 1.47
C VAL A 74 -3.93 -2.62 0.66
N GLN A 75 -4.32 -3.72 1.29
CA GLN A 75 -5.11 -4.75 0.62
C GLN A 75 -6.45 -4.17 0.15
N GLN A 76 -7.19 -3.49 1.02
CA GLN A 76 -8.46 -2.87 0.66
C GLN A 76 -8.27 -1.84 -0.47
N PHE A 77 -7.25 -0.98 -0.36
CA PHE A 77 -6.92 0.00 -1.38
C PHE A 77 -6.73 -0.64 -2.77
N LEU A 78 -5.96 -1.73 -2.84
CA LEU A 78 -5.65 -2.42 -4.08
C LEU A 78 -6.89 -3.13 -4.67
N GLU A 79 -7.73 -3.72 -3.82
CA GLU A 79 -9.00 -4.34 -4.25
C GLU A 79 -9.97 -3.29 -4.83
N GLU A 80 -10.04 -2.09 -4.24
CA GLU A 80 -10.89 -0.98 -4.73
C GLU A 80 -10.52 -0.52 -6.16
N VAL A 81 -9.24 -0.59 -6.52
CA VAL A 81 -8.75 -0.26 -7.88
C VAL A 81 -8.74 -1.47 -8.82
N GLY A 82 -9.20 -2.62 -8.35
CA GLY A 82 -9.36 -3.84 -9.14
C GLY A 82 -8.07 -4.65 -9.32
N VAL A 83 -7.12 -4.52 -8.39
CA VAL A 83 -5.95 -5.39 -8.30
C VAL A 83 -6.31 -6.57 -7.40
N SER A 84 -6.33 -7.79 -7.98
CA SER A 84 -6.53 -9.01 -7.21
C SER A 84 -5.22 -9.42 -6.53
N ILE A 85 -5.25 -9.64 -5.22
CA ILE A 85 -4.07 -9.94 -4.38
C ILE A 85 -4.06 -11.41 -3.96
#